data_AF-A0A520HEF9-F1
#
_entry.id   AF-A0A520HEF9-F1
#
_cell.length_a   1.000
_cell.length_b   1.000
_cell.length_c   1.000
_cell.angle_alpha   90.00
_cell.angle_beta   90.00
_cell.angle_gamma   90.00
#
_symmetry.space_group_name_H-M   'P 1'
#
loop_
_entity.id
_entity.type
_entity.pdbx_description
1 polymer ?
#
loop_
_entity_poly.entity_id
_entity_poly.type
_entity_poly.pdbx_seq_one_letter_code
_entity_poly.pdbx_strand_id
1 'polypeptide(L)'
;MSDRPAGASPPAGRAGRPAGGGTATRAMLAIAGLLLADASAAADPAPAPVARCIATASTPAPPRAVAMAAAAIEEHTLFGRQALDVEGRLVRAGASEAEAGFPGRRSVFATAPWQRVLAYWRAVGDDEDDGAGLPDQVRFGALRPASRRLLGQALDQAAAPRLRGLGAAPGQGLESSELRALGAALDRVAVMDTPWSAAFVSWLARTAGLGAGEFVFSEAHVDYAGAAWQAGADENAGRPVRHALRACDITTTPPRVGDLICQTRGAGAGLDQFETLGRVLAERPTGGRAVPMHCDVVTAVDDSGFDAVGGNVLQSVTLRRLAFAPGTHRLDPSYLMAECTSGVGACIDRHMSHQPWSLLLQWR
;
A
#
# COMPACT_ATOMS: atom_id res chain seq x y z
N MET A 1 -18.93 18.20 -54.67
CA MET A 1 -20.37 17.89 -54.55
C MET A 1 -20.62 17.71 -53.06
N SER A 2 -20.90 18.78 -52.31
CA SER A 2 -22.14 19.59 -52.33
C SER A 2 -23.24 18.94 -51.46
N ASP A 3 -23.88 19.62 -50.50
CA ASP A 3 -23.78 21.03 -50.07
C ASP A 3 -24.09 21.20 -48.57
N ARG A 4 -23.67 22.34 -48.00
CA ARG A 4 -24.33 22.97 -46.83
C ARG A 4 -25.42 23.94 -47.35
N PRO A 5 -26.40 24.30 -46.51
CA PRO A 5 -26.54 25.72 -46.21
C PRO A 5 -26.73 26.03 -44.71
N ALA A 6 -26.81 27.32 -44.39
CA ALA A 6 -26.82 27.89 -43.04
C ALA A 6 -27.90 28.98 -42.88
N GLY A 7 -28.08 29.49 -41.65
CA GLY A 7 -28.94 30.63 -41.29
C GLY A 7 -30.29 30.23 -40.67
N ALA A 8 -30.96 31.07 -39.86
CA ALA A 8 -30.59 32.34 -39.22
C ALA A 8 -31.60 32.65 -38.06
N SER A 9 -31.29 33.61 -37.17
CA SER A 9 -32.15 34.15 -36.10
C SER A 9 -32.61 35.60 -36.45
N PRO A 10 -33.35 36.38 -35.60
CA PRO A 10 -34.10 36.09 -34.37
C PRO A 10 -35.63 36.29 -34.57
N PRO A 11 -36.41 37.35 -34.14
CA PRO A 11 -36.18 38.55 -33.31
C PRO A 11 -36.80 38.44 -31.87
N ALA A 12 -37.39 39.50 -31.30
CA ALA A 12 -37.87 39.60 -29.91
C ALA A 12 -39.19 40.41 -29.73
N GLY A 13 -39.79 40.36 -28.53
CA GLY A 13 -40.87 41.26 -28.06
C GLY A 13 -41.37 40.88 -26.66
N ARG A 14 -42.00 41.75 -25.85
CA ARG A 14 -42.20 43.21 -25.93
C ARG A 14 -42.50 43.76 -24.50
N ALA A 15 -42.28 45.06 -24.28
CA ALA A 15 -42.38 45.74 -22.98
C ALA A 15 -43.79 45.83 -22.35
N GLY A 16 -43.83 46.09 -21.03
CA GLY A 16 -45.03 46.55 -20.30
C GLY A 16 -44.71 47.30 -18.98
N ARG A 17 -44.94 48.62 -18.95
CA ARG A 17 -45.17 49.46 -17.73
C ARG A 17 -46.64 49.90 -17.76
N PRO A 18 -47.31 50.16 -16.62
CA PRO A 18 -47.28 51.47 -15.92
C PRO A 18 -46.96 51.30 -14.41
N ALA A 19 -46.41 52.24 -13.63
CA ALA A 19 -46.64 53.69 -13.43
C ALA A 19 -47.81 54.03 -12.48
N GLY A 20 -47.53 54.77 -11.40
CA GLY A 20 -48.55 55.48 -10.60
C GLY A 20 -48.25 55.60 -9.09
N GLY A 21 -48.34 56.83 -8.56
CA GLY A 21 -48.65 57.11 -7.14
C GLY A 21 -47.47 57.16 -6.17
N GLY A 22 -47.11 58.36 -5.72
CA GLY A 22 -46.28 58.56 -4.52
C GLY A 22 -47.08 59.22 -3.41
N THR A 23 -46.62 59.07 -2.16
CA THR A 23 -46.90 59.99 -1.05
C THR A 23 -45.80 59.84 0.00
N ALA A 24 -45.45 60.94 0.66
CA ALA A 24 -44.37 60.99 1.63
C ALA A 24 -44.79 60.55 3.04
N THR A 25 -43.78 60.34 3.88
CA THR A 25 -43.66 60.79 5.29
C THR A 25 -43.36 59.66 6.28
N ARG A 26 -42.12 59.61 6.77
CA ARG A 26 -41.75 59.71 8.21
C ARG A 26 -40.24 59.49 8.40
N ALA A 27 -39.63 60.34 9.23
CA ALA A 27 -38.26 60.15 9.71
C ALA A 27 -38.23 59.14 10.86
N MET A 28 -37.17 58.34 10.93
CA MET A 28 -36.76 57.60 12.13
C MET A 28 -35.24 57.64 12.25
N LEU A 29 -34.75 57.80 13.48
CA LEU A 29 -33.33 57.91 13.80
C LEU A 29 -32.62 56.57 13.54
N ALA A 30 -31.47 56.61 12.90
CA ALA A 30 -30.53 55.48 12.87
C ALA A 30 -29.51 55.64 14.00
N ILE A 31 -29.61 54.79 15.03
CA ILE A 31 -28.56 54.65 16.05
C ILE A 31 -27.48 53.73 15.48
N ALA A 32 -26.29 54.28 15.24
CA ALA A 32 -25.14 53.50 14.77
C ALA A 32 -24.52 52.71 15.94
N GLY A 33 -25.06 51.52 16.20
CA GLY A 33 -24.46 50.56 17.14
C GLY A 33 -23.23 49.90 16.51
N LEU A 34 -22.04 50.20 17.03
CA LEU A 34 -20.79 49.58 16.58
C LEU A 34 -20.64 48.18 17.19
N LEU A 35 -21.16 47.17 16.50
CA LEU A 35 -20.96 45.76 16.87
C LEU A 35 -19.56 45.30 16.46
N LEU A 36 -18.65 45.21 17.43
CA LEU A 36 -17.42 44.45 17.31
C LEU A 36 -17.79 42.95 17.29
N ALA A 37 -17.74 42.34 16.11
CA ALA A 37 -17.87 40.91 15.96
C ALA A 37 -16.51 40.24 16.18
N ASP A 38 -16.29 39.66 17.37
CA ASP A 38 -15.15 38.78 17.62
C ASP A 38 -15.29 37.50 16.78
N ALA A 39 -14.65 37.51 15.60
CA ALA A 39 -14.57 36.36 14.71
C ALA A 39 -13.54 35.34 15.21
N SER A 40 -13.82 34.73 16.37
CA SER A 40 -13.16 33.50 16.79
C SER A 40 -13.57 32.37 15.86
N ALA A 41 -12.78 32.12 14.82
CA ALA A 41 -12.93 30.99 13.91
C ALA A 41 -12.59 29.68 14.64
N ALA A 42 -13.53 29.19 15.46
CA ALA A 42 -13.51 27.82 15.93
C ALA A 42 -13.66 26.90 14.71
N ALA A 43 -12.59 26.19 14.37
CA ALA A 43 -12.66 25.16 13.34
C ALA A 43 -13.64 24.06 13.81
N ASP A 44 -14.56 23.66 12.92
CA ASP A 44 -15.49 22.57 13.22
C ASP A 44 -14.73 21.30 13.65
N PRO A 45 -15.18 20.59 14.70
CA PRO A 45 -14.54 19.36 15.13
C PRO A 45 -14.58 18.34 14.00
N ALA A 46 -13.41 17.76 13.67
CA ALA A 46 -13.30 16.73 12.65
C ALA A 46 -14.27 15.57 12.92
N PRO A 47 -14.86 14.95 11.87
CA PRO A 47 -15.78 13.83 12.06
C PRO A 47 -15.10 12.71 12.86
N ALA A 48 -15.85 12.07 13.76
CA ALA A 48 -15.32 11.18 14.79
C ALA A 48 -14.30 10.10 14.31
N PRO A 49 -14.45 9.48 13.12
CA PRO A 49 -13.42 8.60 12.56
C PRO A 49 -12.06 9.27 12.37
N VAL A 50 -12.04 10.47 11.78
CA VAL A 50 -10.82 11.27 11.52
C VAL A 50 -10.24 11.76 12.84
N ALA A 51 -11.09 12.23 13.77
CA ALA A 51 -10.66 12.65 15.10
C ALA A 51 -9.95 11.51 15.87
N ARG A 52 -10.40 10.26 15.74
CA ARG A 52 -9.76 9.08 16.34
C ARG A 52 -8.38 8.79 15.74
N CYS A 53 -8.27 8.84 14.41
CA CYS A 53 -6.99 8.67 13.71
C CYS A 53 -5.96 9.72 14.16
N ILE A 54 -6.36 10.99 14.24
CA ILE A 54 -5.51 12.10 14.71
C ILE A 54 -5.14 11.94 16.19
N ALA A 55 -6.10 11.61 17.06
CA ALA A 55 -5.85 11.45 18.49
C ALA A 55 -4.82 10.35 18.78
N THR A 56 -4.88 9.22 18.07
CA THR A 56 -3.89 8.14 18.21
C THR A 56 -2.57 8.44 17.50
N ALA A 57 -2.55 9.29 16.47
CA ALA A 57 -1.29 9.79 15.90
C ALA A 57 -0.46 10.59 16.94
N SER A 58 -1.11 11.16 17.96
CA SER A 58 -0.46 11.84 19.09
C SER A 58 -0.05 10.92 20.25
N THR A 59 -0.27 9.60 20.18
CA THR A 59 0.17 8.65 21.22
C THR A 59 1.35 7.80 20.74
N PRO A 60 2.27 7.39 21.64
CA PRO A 60 3.38 6.50 21.28
C PRO A 60 2.89 5.20 20.64
N ALA A 61 3.62 4.73 19.63
CA ALA A 61 3.32 3.45 18.97
C ALA A 61 3.45 2.27 19.96
N PRO A 62 2.57 1.25 19.88
CA PRO A 62 2.64 0.11 20.79
C PRO A 62 3.90 -0.73 20.53
N PRO A 63 4.42 -1.50 21.52
CA PRO A 63 5.66 -2.26 21.37
C PRO A 63 5.71 -3.21 20.16
N ARG A 64 4.57 -3.77 19.76
CA ARG A 64 4.44 -4.64 18.57
C ARG A 64 4.63 -3.87 17.25
N ALA A 65 4.16 -2.62 17.17
CA ALA A 65 4.40 -1.73 16.04
C ALA A 65 5.90 -1.41 15.90
N VAL A 66 6.56 -1.13 17.03
CA VAL A 66 8.02 -0.90 17.08
C VAL A 66 8.78 -2.17 16.68
N ALA A 67 8.35 -3.35 17.10
CA ALA A 67 8.93 -4.62 16.68
C ALA A 67 8.77 -4.88 15.16
N MET A 68 7.61 -4.54 14.58
CA MET A 68 7.36 -4.62 13.14
C MET A 68 8.34 -3.72 12.35
N ALA A 69 8.50 -2.48 12.80
CA ALA A 69 9.45 -1.53 12.20
C ALA A 69 10.91 -1.99 12.32
N ALA A 70 11.30 -2.52 13.49
CA ALA A 70 12.66 -3.03 13.72
C ALA A 70 12.99 -4.22 12.80
N ALA A 71 12.06 -5.17 12.64
CA ALA A 71 12.22 -6.28 11.70
C ALA A 71 12.35 -5.81 10.24
N ALA A 72 11.62 -4.74 9.86
CA ALA A 72 11.76 -4.14 8.53
C ALA A 72 13.15 -3.52 8.30
N ILE A 73 13.70 -2.81 9.30
CA ILE A 73 15.06 -2.25 9.26
C ILE A 73 16.13 -3.36 9.21
N GLU A 74 15.92 -4.47 9.92
CA GLU A 74 16.82 -5.63 9.86
C GLU A 74 16.86 -6.20 8.43
N GLU A 75 15.70 -6.49 7.84
CA GLU A 75 15.64 -7.03 6.48
C GLU A 75 16.18 -6.06 5.42
N HIS A 76 15.92 -4.76 5.55
CA HIS A 76 16.56 -3.72 4.75
C HIS A 76 18.09 -3.79 4.84
N THR A 77 18.62 -4.02 6.04
CA THR A 77 20.07 -4.18 6.29
C THR A 77 20.64 -5.51 5.77
N LEU A 78 19.82 -6.55 5.68
CA LEU A 78 20.17 -7.84 5.06
C LEU A 78 20.18 -7.73 3.53
N PHE A 79 19.24 -6.98 2.94
CA PHE A 79 19.18 -6.62 1.51
C PHE A 79 20.13 -5.47 1.11
N GLY A 80 21.18 -5.19 1.90
CA GLY A 80 22.23 -4.25 1.50
C GLY A 80 21.86 -2.76 1.61
N ARG A 81 20.74 -2.43 2.26
CA ARG A 81 20.22 -1.07 2.52
C ARG A 81 19.88 -0.28 1.26
N GLN A 82 19.04 -0.82 0.37
CA GLN A 82 18.54 -0.07 -0.80
C GLN A 82 17.76 1.17 -0.34
N ALA A 83 18.04 2.36 -0.92
CA ALA A 83 17.44 3.60 -0.44
C ALA A 83 16.99 4.54 -1.57
N LEU A 84 15.77 5.05 -1.45
CA LEU A 84 15.22 6.17 -2.22
C LEU A 84 15.28 7.45 -1.37
N ASP A 85 15.76 8.55 -1.94
CA ASP A 85 15.71 9.86 -1.30
C ASP A 85 14.30 10.47 -1.31
N VAL A 86 14.17 11.70 -0.79
CA VAL A 86 12.89 12.38 -0.61
C VAL A 86 12.23 12.82 -1.92
N GLU A 87 13.02 12.98 -2.99
CA GLU A 87 12.54 13.11 -4.37
C GLU A 87 12.32 11.73 -5.04
N GLY A 88 12.54 10.61 -4.35
CA GLY A 88 12.32 9.27 -4.89
C GLY A 88 13.40 8.79 -5.87
N ARG A 89 14.61 9.36 -5.84
CA ARG A 89 15.76 8.85 -6.61
C ARG A 89 16.46 7.73 -5.86
N LEU A 90 16.94 6.72 -6.59
CA LEU A 90 17.75 5.63 -6.04
C LEU A 90 19.16 6.14 -5.67
N VAL A 91 19.35 6.52 -4.41
CA VAL A 91 20.65 6.97 -3.87
C VAL A 91 21.56 5.82 -3.43
N ARG A 92 21.01 4.62 -3.28
CA ARG A 92 21.77 3.41 -2.98
C ARG A 92 21.05 2.17 -3.50
N ALA A 93 21.71 1.39 -4.36
CA ALA A 93 21.26 0.06 -4.74
C ALA A 93 21.54 -0.97 -3.63
N GLY A 94 20.65 -1.94 -3.47
CA GLY A 94 20.81 -3.08 -2.56
C GLY A 94 21.01 -4.40 -3.28
N ALA A 95 20.74 -5.50 -2.58
CA ALA A 95 20.65 -6.83 -3.16
C ALA A 95 19.32 -6.97 -3.92
N SER A 96 19.34 -7.62 -5.09
CA SER A 96 18.11 -8.10 -5.71
C SER A 96 17.64 -9.39 -5.04
N GLU A 97 16.33 -9.60 -4.96
CA GLU A 97 15.66 -10.87 -4.66
C GLU A 97 16.31 -12.06 -5.38
N ALA A 98 16.73 -11.87 -6.64
CA ALA A 98 17.26 -12.92 -7.49
C ALA A 98 18.71 -13.30 -7.17
N GLU A 99 19.40 -12.60 -6.27
CA GLU A 99 20.80 -12.87 -5.95
C GLU A 99 20.99 -14.22 -5.25
N ALA A 100 21.96 -15.01 -5.72
CA ALA A 100 22.35 -16.27 -5.09
C ALA A 100 23.18 -16.07 -3.80
N GLY A 101 23.65 -14.85 -3.54
CA GLY A 101 24.40 -14.41 -2.38
C GLY A 101 24.85 -12.96 -2.57
N PHE A 102 25.08 -12.20 -1.49
CA PHE A 102 25.39 -10.77 -1.60
C PHE A 102 26.89 -10.46 -1.51
N PRO A 103 27.52 -9.80 -2.51
CA PRO A 103 28.91 -9.38 -2.45
C PRO A 103 29.12 -8.37 -1.31
N GLY A 104 29.82 -8.78 -0.25
CA GLY A 104 30.16 -7.92 0.89
C GLY A 104 29.80 -8.49 2.26
N ARG A 105 28.95 -9.52 2.36
CA ARG A 105 28.76 -10.29 3.60
C ARG A 105 29.67 -11.52 3.59
N ARG A 106 30.75 -11.47 4.38
CA ARG A 106 31.79 -12.53 4.49
C ARG A 106 31.34 -13.85 5.15
N SER A 107 30.05 -14.02 5.47
CA SER A 107 29.55 -15.24 6.10
C SER A 107 28.99 -16.19 5.04
N VAL A 108 29.59 -17.36 4.91
CA VAL A 108 29.06 -18.49 4.11
C VAL A 108 27.73 -19.04 4.65
N PHE A 109 27.31 -18.61 5.84
CA PHE A 109 26.03 -18.94 6.47
C PHE A 109 24.96 -17.85 6.29
N ALA A 110 25.25 -16.78 5.53
CA ALA A 110 24.26 -15.74 5.26
C ALA A 110 23.22 -16.24 4.24
N THR A 111 21.96 -16.33 4.68
CA THR A 111 20.80 -16.64 3.85
C THR A 111 20.74 -15.71 2.62
N ALA A 112 20.66 -16.29 1.42
CA ALA A 112 20.58 -15.53 0.17
C ALA A 112 19.23 -14.80 0.06
N PRO A 113 19.16 -13.63 -0.61
CA PRO A 113 17.91 -12.86 -0.76
C PRO A 113 16.70 -13.70 -1.20
N TRP A 114 16.85 -14.61 -2.17
CA TRP A 114 15.76 -15.49 -2.61
C TRP A 114 15.23 -16.42 -1.50
N GLN A 115 16.09 -16.89 -0.61
CA GLN A 115 15.71 -17.73 0.54
C GLN A 115 15.00 -16.91 1.63
N ARG A 116 15.25 -15.60 1.69
CA ARG A 116 14.53 -14.66 2.56
C ARG A 116 13.13 -14.41 2.03
N VAL A 117 13.00 -14.15 0.73
CA VAL A 117 11.69 -14.04 0.05
C VAL A 117 10.87 -15.34 0.23
N LEU A 118 11.50 -16.51 0.10
CA LEU A 118 10.89 -17.81 0.38
C LEU A 118 10.33 -17.92 1.82
N ALA A 119 11.02 -17.32 2.81
CA ALA A 119 10.54 -17.28 4.19
C ALA A 119 9.37 -16.32 4.38
N TYR A 120 9.29 -15.23 3.61
CA TYR A 120 8.15 -14.31 3.64
C TYR A 120 6.88 -14.97 3.11
N TRP A 121 6.99 -15.74 2.03
CA TRP A 121 5.85 -16.49 1.48
C TRP A 121 5.26 -17.50 2.46
N ARG A 122 6.09 -18.13 3.31
CA ARG A 122 5.63 -19.04 4.38
C ARG A 122 4.87 -18.35 5.51
N ALA A 123 4.78 -17.03 5.52
CA ALA A 123 3.99 -16.26 6.48
C ALA A 123 2.56 -15.97 5.99
N VAL A 124 2.22 -16.31 4.74
CA VAL A 124 0.90 -16.13 4.14
C VAL A 124 -0.03 -17.29 4.56
N GLY A 125 -1.32 -17.00 4.69
CA GLY A 125 -2.34 -17.95 5.16
C GLY A 125 -2.51 -17.93 6.69
N ASP A 126 -3.61 -18.54 7.13
CA ASP A 126 -3.86 -18.81 8.55
C ASP A 126 -3.15 -20.09 9.00
N ASP A 127 -2.89 -20.24 10.30
CA ASP A 127 -2.11 -21.34 10.88
C ASP A 127 -2.80 -22.73 10.83
N GLU A 128 -4.05 -22.80 10.38
CA GLU A 128 -4.84 -24.02 10.27
C GLU A 128 -4.77 -24.69 8.88
N ASP A 129 -4.40 -23.94 7.84
CA ASP A 129 -3.86 -24.51 6.59
C ASP A 129 -2.34 -24.68 6.81
N ASP A 130 -1.74 -25.82 6.41
CA ASP A 130 -0.30 -26.15 6.59
C ASP A 130 0.64 -25.25 5.75
N GLY A 131 0.62 -23.95 6.03
CA GLY A 131 1.13 -22.86 5.20
C GLY A 131 0.34 -22.70 3.91
N ALA A 132 -0.37 -21.58 3.74
CA ALA A 132 -0.81 -21.19 2.40
C ALA A 132 0.45 -21.01 1.55
N GLY A 133 0.63 -21.94 0.61
CA GLY A 133 1.96 -22.29 0.15
C GLY A 133 2.66 -21.22 -0.69
N LEU A 134 3.90 -21.53 -1.05
CA LEU A 134 4.63 -20.79 -2.08
C LEU A 134 3.77 -20.60 -3.34
N PRO A 135 3.88 -19.47 -4.06
CA PRO A 135 2.99 -19.11 -5.16
C PRO A 135 2.74 -20.25 -6.13
N ASP A 136 1.47 -20.52 -6.46
CA ASP A 136 1.18 -21.60 -7.41
C ASP A 136 1.51 -21.22 -8.86
N GLN A 137 1.77 -19.95 -9.19
CA GLN A 137 2.09 -19.55 -10.56
C GLN A 137 3.60 -19.60 -10.84
N VAL A 138 3.98 -20.42 -11.82
CA VAL A 138 5.33 -20.46 -12.40
C VAL A 138 5.28 -19.88 -13.80
N ARG A 139 6.01 -18.79 -14.06
CA ARG A 139 6.10 -18.17 -15.39
C ARG A 139 7.33 -18.70 -16.12
N PHE A 140 7.18 -18.94 -17.42
CA PHE A 140 8.24 -19.53 -18.26
C PHE A 140 8.16 -19.07 -19.73
N GLY A 141 7.52 -17.92 -19.99
CA GLY A 141 7.32 -17.37 -21.33
C GLY A 141 6.08 -17.84 -22.09
N ALA A 142 5.33 -18.83 -21.56
CA ALA A 142 4.05 -19.23 -22.13
C ALA A 142 2.90 -18.25 -21.79
N LEU A 143 1.82 -18.29 -22.59
CA LEU A 143 0.62 -17.45 -22.43
C LEU A 143 -0.09 -17.65 -21.07
N ARG A 144 0.02 -18.84 -20.48
CA ARG A 144 -0.52 -19.17 -19.16
C ARG A 144 0.61 -19.68 -18.26
N PRO A 145 0.66 -19.30 -16.97
CA PRO A 145 1.60 -19.87 -16.03
C PRO A 145 1.29 -21.37 -15.82
N ALA A 146 2.32 -22.13 -15.45
CA ALA A 146 2.16 -23.49 -14.96
C ALA A 146 1.85 -23.49 -13.46
N SER A 147 1.13 -24.51 -12.98
CA SER A 147 0.90 -24.72 -11.54
C SER A 147 2.16 -25.31 -10.89
N ARG A 148 2.73 -24.59 -9.92
CA ARG A 148 3.86 -25.03 -9.10
C ARG A 148 3.54 -26.36 -8.43
N ARG A 149 2.34 -26.53 -7.89
CA ARG A 149 1.89 -27.77 -7.25
C ARG A 149 1.86 -28.95 -8.22
N LEU A 150 1.34 -28.77 -9.43
CA LEU A 150 1.33 -29.84 -10.44
C LEU A 150 2.75 -30.18 -10.95
N LEU A 151 3.62 -29.18 -11.08
CA LEU A 151 5.03 -29.39 -11.43
C LEU A 151 5.77 -30.17 -10.32
N GLY A 152 5.57 -29.82 -9.05
CA GLY A 152 6.09 -30.57 -7.90
C GLY A 152 5.63 -32.03 -7.90
N GLN A 153 4.33 -32.26 -8.10
CA GLN A 153 3.76 -33.62 -8.22
C GLN A 153 4.36 -34.40 -9.39
N ALA A 154 4.68 -33.75 -10.52
CA ALA A 154 5.34 -34.40 -11.66
C ALA A 154 6.81 -34.75 -11.35
N LEU A 155 7.53 -33.89 -10.62
CA LEU A 155 8.89 -34.17 -10.13
C LEU A 155 8.92 -35.37 -9.16
N ASP A 156 7.99 -35.42 -8.20
CA ASP A 156 7.84 -36.55 -7.26
C ASP A 156 7.51 -37.86 -7.99
N GLN A 157 6.70 -37.79 -9.05
CA GLN A 157 6.40 -38.94 -9.91
C GLN A 157 7.63 -39.44 -10.69
N ALA A 158 8.55 -38.54 -11.04
CA ALA A 158 9.79 -38.83 -11.75
C ALA A 158 10.94 -39.30 -10.84
N ALA A 159 10.75 -39.37 -9.51
CA ALA A 159 11.80 -39.75 -8.57
C ALA A 159 12.31 -41.19 -8.78
N ALA A 160 13.62 -41.38 -8.90
CA ALA A 160 14.26 -42.68 -9.15
C ALA A 160 13.90 -43.79 -8.13
N PRO A 161 13.75 -43.53 -6.81
CA PRO A 161 13.24 -44.54 -5.87
C PRO A 161 11.82 -45.02 -6.22
N ARG A 162 10.93 -44.10 -6.64
CA ARG A 162 9.55 -44.43 -7.03
C ARG A 162 9.51 -45.24 -8.31
N LEU A 163 10.27 -44.82 -9.34
CA LEU A 163 10.33 -45.54 -10.61
C LEU A 163 10.94 -46.94 -10.46
N ARG A 164 12.01 -47.10 -9.65
CA ARG A 164 12.57 -48.42 -9.32
C ARG A 164 11.54 -49.32 -8.63
N GLY A 165 10.71 -48.78 -7.74
CA GLY A 165 9.57 -49.50 -7.13
C GLY A 165 8.50 -49.95 -8.13
N LEU A 166 8.46 -49.36 -9.33
CA LEU A 166 7.59 -49.74 -10.45
C LEU A 166 8.31 -50.61 -11.50
N GLY A 167 9.53 -51.08 -11.23
CA GLY A 167 10.31 -51.95 -12.12
C GLY A 167 11.16 -51.21 -13.17
N ALA A 168 11.35 -49.90 -13.04
CA ALA A 168 12.25 -49.13 -13.92
C ALA A 168 13.73 -49.57 -13.75
N ALA A 169 14.50 -49.43 -14.83
CA ALA A 169 15.92 -49.80 -14.83
C ALA A 169 16.77 -48.82 -13.98
N PRO A 170 17.92 -49.27 -13.44
CA PRO A 170 18.88 -48.37 -12.79
C PRO A 170 19.28 -47.20 -13.71
N GLY A 171 19.37 -45.99 -13.16
CA GLY A 171 19.65 -44.77 -13.93
C GLY A 171 18.42 -44.12 -14.58
N GLN A 172 17.20 -44.62 -14.32
CA GLN A 172 15.96 -43.96 -14.72
C GLN A 172 15.34 -43.16 -13.57
N GLY A 173 14.92 -41.92 -13.88
CA GLY A 173 14.34 -40.98 -12.93
C GLY A 173 15.35 -40.02 -12.30
N LEU A 174 14.84 -39.11 -11.47
CA LEU A 174 15.62 -38.12 -10.74
C LEU A 174 16.16 -38.73 -9.44
N GLU A 175 17.47 -38.71 -9.23
CA GLU A 175 18.05 -39.07 -7.94
C GLU A 175 17.81 -37.95 -6.90
N SER A 176 17.93 -38.28 -5.61
CA SER A 176 17.49 -37.39 -4.52
C SER A 176 18.16 -36.01 -4.50
N SER A 177 19.37 -35.87 -5.05
CA SER A 177 20.04 -34.57 -5.24
C SER A 177 19.43 -33.73 -6.35
N GLU A 178 19.07 -34.36 -7.47
CA GLU A 178 18.48 -33.71 -8.65
C GLU A 178 17.05 -33.27 -8.35
N LEU A 179 16.27 -34.11 -7.68
CA LEU A 179 14.93 -33.79 -7.21
C LEU A 179 14.93 -32.56 -6.28
N ARG A 180 15.89 -32.49 -5.33
CA ARG A 180 16.06 -31.30 -4.47
C ARG A 180 16.50 -30.06 -5.25
N ALA A 181 17.39 -30.20 -6.24
CA ALA A 181 17.83 -29.09 -7.07
C ALA A 181 16.69 -28.51 -7.93
N LEU A 182 15.89 -29.38 -8.54
CA LEU A 182 14.71 -29.00 -9.33
C LEU A 182 13.60 -28.41 -8.45
N GLY A 183 13.36 -28.96 -7.26
CA GLY A 183 12.44 -28.37 -6.28
C GLY A 183 12.88 -26.96 -5.85
N ALA A 184 14.16 -26.77 -5.54
CA ALA A 184 14.69 -25.44 -5.19
C ALA A 184 14.62 -24.45 -6.37
N ALA A 185 14.82 -24.90 -7.61
CA ALA A 185 14.66 -24.08 -8.81
C ALA A 185 13.20 -23.68 -9.03
N LEU A 186 12.27 -24.63 -8.89
CA LEU A 186 10.83 -24.42 -8.99
C LEU A 186 10.32 -23.41 -7.95
N ASP A 187 10.73 -23.58 -6.69
CA ASP A 187 10.41 -22.68 -5.59
C ASP A 187 10.97 -21.27 -5.83
N ARG A 188 12.24 -21.18 -6.28
CA ARG A 188 12.87 -19.90 -6.58
C ARG A 188 12.14 -19.15 -7.67
N VAL A 189 11.80 -19.78 -8.80
CA VAL A 189 11.06 -19.10 -9.88
C VAL A 189 9.71 -18.59 -9.38
N ALA A 190 8.95 -19.42 -8.66
CA ALA A 190 7.63 -19.04 -8.13
C ALA A 190 7.66 -17.80 -7.23
N VAL A 191 8.66 -17.69 -6.34
CA VAL A 191 8.76 -16.56 -5.40
C VAL A 191 9.41 -15.29 -5.97
N MET A 192 10.13 -15.39 -7.10
CA MET A 192 10.68 -14.24 -7.84
C MET A 192 9.63 -13.62 -8.76
N ASP A 193 8.93 -14.46 -9.53
CA ASP A 193 8.01 -13.99 -10.57
C ASP A 193 6.67 -13.49 -9.99
N THR A 194 6.43 -13.71 -8.70
CA THR A 194 5.21 -13.30 -7.98
C THR A 194 5.52 -12.14 -7.03
N PRO A 195 4.83 -10.99 -7.11
CA PRO A 195 5.09 -9.84 -6.25
C PRO A 195 4.95 -10.15 -4.75
N TRP A 196 6.05 -10.18 -4.01
CA TRP A 196 6.10 -10.64 -2.62
C TRP A 196 5.94 -9.53 -1.56
N SER A 197 5.65 -8.30 -1.97
CA SER A 197 5.54 -7.14 -1.05
C SER A 197 4.51 -7.32 0.06
N ALA A 198 3.39 -8.01 -0.18
CA ALA A 198 2.38 -8.28 0.85
C ALA A 198 2.73 -9.49 1.73
N ALA A 199 3.37 -10.51 1.15
CA ALA A 199 3.95 -11.62 1.92
C ALA A 199 5.01 -11.12 2.92
N PHE A 200 5.80 -10.12 2.54
CA PHE A 200 6.74 -9.44 3.44
C PHE A 200 6.03 -8.71 4.60
N VAL A 201 4.95 -7.97 4.33
CA VAL A 201 4.15 -7.34 5.40
C VAL A 201 3.50 -8.38 6.32
N SER A 202 2.98 -9.47 5.77
CA SER A 202 2.45 -10.61 6.54
C SER A 202 3.52 -11.26 7.42
N TRP A 203 4.75 -11.43 6.90
CA TRP A 203 5.90 -11.90 7.67
C TRP A 203 6.32 -10.93 8.78
N LEU A 204 6.34 -9.62 8.51
CA LEU A 204 6.60 -8.60 9.53
C LEU A 204 5.52 -8.59 10.62
N ALA A 205 4.25 -8.78 10.25
CA ALA A 205 3.14 -8.87 11.19
C ALA A 205 3.28 -10.09 12.12
N ARG A 206 3.58 -11.28 11.58
CA ARG A 206 3.90 -12.48 12.37
C ARG A 206 5.14 -12.29 13.25
N THR A 207 6.18 -11.63 12.73
CA THR A 207 7.40 -11.31 13.49
C THR A 207 7.12 -10.34 14.66
N ALA A 208 6.18 -9.40 14.49
CA ALA A 208 5.63 -8.55 15.54
C ALA A 208 4.66 -9.29 16.50
N GLY A 209 4.52 -10.61 16.34
CA GLY A 209 3.69 -11.48 17.15
C GLY A 209 2.19 -11.34 16.90
N LEU A 210 1.73 -10.76 15.78
CA LEU A 210 0.31 -10.78 15.40
C LEU A 210 -0.12 -12.21 15.08
N GLY A 211 -1.28 -12.62 15.62
CA GLY A 211 -1.90 -13.91 15.34
C GLY A 211 -3.18 -13.80 14.51
N ALA A 212 -3.74 -14.96 14.15
CA ALA A 212 -5.02 -15.06 13.44
C ALA A 212 -6.11 -14.21 14.11
N GLY A 213 -6.82 -13.38 13.35
CA GLY A 213 -7.84 -12.45 13.83
C GLY A 213 -7.34 -11.11 14.40
N GLU A 214 -6.04 -10.94 14.60
CA GLU A 214 -5.43 -9.61 14.83
C GLU A 214 -4.91 -8.99 13.52
N PHE A 215 -4.56 -9.82 12.54
CA PHE A 215 -4.13 -9.43 11.20
C PHE A 215 -4.69 -10.42 10.16
N VAL A 216 -4.64 -10.06 8.86
CA VAL A 216 -5.00 -10.95 7.74
C VAL A 216 -3.75 -11.24 6.94
N PHE A 217 -3.20 -12.46 7.07
CA PHE A 217 -1.94 -12.86 6.45
C PHE A 217 -2.14 -13.22 4.97
N SER A 218 -2.02 -12.24 4.09
CA SER A 218 -2.30 -12.38 2.66
C SER A 218 -1.10 -12.05 1.76
N GLU A 219 -1.11 -12.64 0.57
CA GLU A 219 -0.28 -12.26 -0.58
C GLU A 219 -0.76 -10.97 -1.29
N ALA A 220 -1.86 -10.36 -0.83
CA ALA A 220 -2.43 -9.15 -1.43
C ALA A 220 -2.66 -8.02 -0.38
N HIS A 221 -2.05 -6.85 -0.63
CA HIS A 221 -2.19 -5.65 0.24
C HIS A 221 -3.64 -5.24 0.51
N VAL A 222 -4.51 -5.45 -0.48
CA VAL A 222 -5.94 -5.09 -0.41
C VAL A 222 -6.70 -5.91 0.66
N ASP A 223 -6.24 -7.10 1.04
CA ASP A 223 -6.95 -7.94 2.01
C ASP A 223 -6.85 -7.39 3.44
N TYR A 224 -5.63 -7.10 3.92
CA TYR A 224 -5.47 -6.45 5.23
C TYR A 224 -5.83 -4.97 5.21
N ALA A 225 -5.76 -4.28 4.07
CA ALA A 225 -6.36 -2.94 3.93
C ALA A 225 -7.89 -2.98 4.13
N GLY A 226 -8.57 -3.98 3.55
CA GLY A 226 -10.01 -4.20 3.75
C GLY A 226 -10.36 -4.57 5.19
N ALA A 227 -9.58 -5.46 5.81
CA ALA A 227 -9.75 -5.82 7.22
C ALA A 227 -9.55 -4.62 8.16
N ALA A 228 -8.54 -3.78 7.91
CA ALA A 228 -8.30 -2.55 8.66
C ALA A 228 -9.39 -1.48 8.42
N TRP A 229 -9.96 -1.42 7.21
CA TRP A 229 -11.13 -0.57 6.94
C TRP A 229 -12.35 -1.02 7.76
N GLN A 230 -12.67 -2.31 7.73
CA GLN A 230 -13.76 -2.89 8.51
C GLN A 230 -13.54 -2.70 10.02
N ALA A 231 -12.31 -2.91 10.50
CA ALA A 231 -11.92 -2.67 11.89
C ALA A 231 -12.16 -1.22 12.34
N GLY A 232 -11.85 -0.24 11.49
CA GLY A 232 -12.16 1.17 11.74
C GLY A 232 -13.68 1.43 11.76
N ALA A 233 -14.45 0.83 10.85
CA ALA A 233 -15.91 0.95 10.82
C ALA A 233 -16.58 0.32 12.06
N ASP A 234 -16.08 -0.83 12.52
CA ASP A 234 -16.54 -1.51 13.73
C ASP A 234 -16.22 -0.70 15.00
N GLU A 235 -15.00 -0.15 15.10
CA GLU A 235 -14.57 0.69 16.22
C GLU A 235 -15.40 1.97 16.32
N ASN A 236 -15.72 2.60 15.19
CA ASN A 236 -16.58 3.79 15.14
C ASN A 236 -18.05 3.48 15.48
N ALA A 237 -18.50 2.25 15.25
CA ALA A 237 -19.81 1.76 15.66
C ALA A 237 -19.84 1.21 17.10
N GLY A 238 -18.74 1.31 17.86
CA GLY A 238 -18.65 0.80 19.23
C GLY A 238 -18.66 -0.73 19.34
N ARG A 239 -18.42 -1.46 18.25
CA ARG A 239 -18.30 -2.92 18.27
C ARG A 239 -16.92 -3.34 18.82
N PRO A 240 -16.80 -4.52 19.46
CA PRO A 240 -15.48 -5.06 19.83
C PRO A 240 -14.63 -5.35 18.59
N VAL A 241 -13.38 -4.88 18.57
CA VAL A 241 -12.48 -5.05 17.43
C VAL A 241 -11.14 -5.61 17.89
N ARG A 242 -10.84 -6.85 17.46
CA ARG A 242 -9.57 -7.54 17.74
C ARG A 242 -8.46 -7.22 16.72
N HIS A 243 -8.81 -6.79 15.52
CA HIS A 243 -7.84 -6.43 14.48
C HIS A 243 -6.94 -5.28 14.95
N ALA A 244 -5.62 -5.41 14.78
CA ALA A 244 -4.62 -4.51 15.37
C ALA A 244 -4.47 -3.16 14.65
N LEU A 245 -4.94 -3.10 13.40
CA LEU A 245 -4.84 -1.92 12.53
C LEU A 245 -6.23 -1.30 12.28
N ARG A 246 -6.27 -0.03 11.90
CA ARG A 246 -7.43 0.60 11.24
C ARG A 246 -7.01 1.42 10.03
N ALA A 247 -7.90 1.57 9.06
CA ALA A 247 -7.73 2.50 7.96
C ALA A 247 -7.90 3.96 8.43
N CYS A 248 -6.92 4.80 8.11
CA CYS A 248 -6.91 6.24 8.31
C CYS A 248 -6.46 6.94 7.01
N ASP A 249 -6.85 8.19 6.81
CA ASP A 249 -6.37 9.01 5.70
C ASP A 249 -4.97 9.55 6.00
N ILE A 250 -3.98 9.21 5.18
CA ILE A 250 -2.58 9.66 5.31
C ILE A 250 -2.40 11.16 5.02
N THR A 251 -3.32 11.78 4.28
CA THR A 251 -3.23 13.22 3.96
C THR A 251 -3.58 14.11 5.16
N THR A 252 -4.37 13.58 6.11
CA THR A 252 -4.77 14.28 7.34
C THR A 252 -4.16 13.70 8.62
N THR A 253 -3.76 12.42 8.64
CA THR A 253 -3.26 11.70 9.81
C THR A 253 -1.73 11.58 9.79
N PRO A 254 -0.99 12.14 10.77
CA PRO A 254 0.44 11.91 10.91
C PRO A 254 0.77 10.42 11.13
N PRO A 255 1.74 9.84 10.39
CA PRO A 255 2.16 8.47 10.60
C PRO A 255 3.04 8.33 11.85
N ARG A 256 3.04 7.14 12.45
CA ARG A 256 3.98 6.74 13.52
C ARG A 256 4.75 5.49 13.13
N VAL A 257 5.85 5.24 13.84
CA VAL A 257 6.66 4.01 13.70
C VAL A 257 5.79 2.76 13.82
N GLY A 258 5.86 1.89 12.82
CA GLY A 258 5.12 0.64 12.68
C GLY A 258 3.80 0.76 11.90
N ASP A 259 3.21 1.95 11.75
CA ASP A 259 2.04 2.14 10.88
C ASP A 259 2.41 1.83 9.41
N LEU A 260 1.46 1.35 8.59
CA LEU A 260 1.68 1.05 7.17
C LEU A 260 1.19 2.20 6.28
N ILE A 261 2.05 2.80 5.48
CA ILE A 261 1.63 3.76 4.45
C ILE A 261 1.36 3.02 3.13
N CYS A 262 0.19 3.24 2.54
CA CYS A 262 -0.34 2.47 1.41
C CYS A 262 -0.74 3.36 0.22
N GLN A 263 -0.56 2.84 -0.99
CA GLN A 263 -0.92 3.46 -2.26
C GLN A 263 -1.54 2.46 -3.24
N THR A 264 -2.33 2.95 -4.20
CA THR A 264 -2.93 2.15 -5.28
C THR A 264 -2.17 2.30 -6.59
N ARG A 265 -1.76 1.20 -7.22
CA ARG A 265 -1.00 1.22 -8.47
C ARG A 265 -1.94 1.36 -9.68
N GLY A 266 -1.60 2.28 -10.58
CA GLY A 266 -2.25 2.46 -11.89
C GLY A 266 -3.20 3.64 -11.95
N ALA A 267 -2.86 4.61 -12.82
CA ALA A 267 -3.76 5.72 -13.15
C ALA A 267 -4.98 5.22 -13.93
N GLY A 268 -6.18 5.66 -13.56
CA GLY A 268 -7.41 5.42 -14.34
C GLY A 268 -8.66 4.99 -13.55
N ALA A 269 -8.53 4.63 -12.26
CA ALA A 269 -9.66 4.13 -11.47
C ALA A 269 -10.16 5.08 -10.35
N GLY A 270 -9.49 6.22 -10.12
CA GLY A 270 -9.88 7.18 -9.06
C GLY A 270 -9.71 6.65 -7.63
N LEU A 271 -8.85 5.64 -7.42
CA LEU A 271 -8.58 5.01 -6.12
C LEU A 271 -7.47 5.74 -5.32
N ASP A 272 -7.06 6.91 -5.81
CA ASP A 272 -6.09 7.83 -5.27
C ASP A 272 -6.62 8.69 -4.11
N GLN A 273 -7.90 8.55 -3.76
CA GLN A 273 -8.55 9.23 -2.64
C GLN A 273 -9.05 8.22 -1.60
N PHE A 274 -8.86 8.56 -0.31
CA PHE A 274 -9.19 7.70 0.82
C PHE A 274 -10.65 7.22 0.81
N GLU A 275 -11.60 8.12 0.54
CA GLU A 275 -13.05 7.83 0.51
C GLU A 275 -13.43 6.90 -0.66
N THR A 276 -12.77 7.04 -1.81
CA THR A 276 -13.07 6.22 -2.99
C THR A 276 -12.44 4.83 -2.87
N LEU A 277 -11.21 4.75 -2.38
CA LEU A 277 -10.59 3.48 -2.00
C LEU A 277 -11.42 2.79 -0.90
N GLY A 278 -11.84 3.53 0.12
CA GLY A 278 -12.65 3.03 1.24
C GLY A 278 -13.95 2.35 0.84
N ARG A 279 -14.67 2.91 -0.16
CA ARG A 279 -15.86 2.25 -0.73
C ARG A 279 -15.52 0.91 -1.38
N VAL A 280 -14.43 0.84 -2.15
CA VAL A 280 -13.97 -0.41 -2.76
C VAL A 280 -13.52 -1.43 -1.71
N LEU A 281 -12.90 -0.99 -0.62
CA LEU A 281 -12.50 -1.86 0.50
C LEU A 281 -13.73 -2.39 1.27
N ALA A 282 -14.74 -1.55 1.50
CA ALA A 282 -15.97 -1.94 2.21
C ALA A 282 -16.81 -2.99 1.47
N GLU A 283 -16.84 -2.94 0.13
CA GLU A 283 -17.64 -3.86 -0.71
C GLU A 283 -16.90 -5.16 -1.05
N ARG A 284 -15.60 -5.27 -0.72
CA ARG A 284 -14.74 -6.38 -1.17
C ARG A 284 -14.49 -7.40 -0.04
N PRO A 285 -14.85 -8.68 -0.21
CA PRO A 285 -14.43 -9.73 0.70
C PRO A 285 -12.91 -10.04 0.55
N THR A 286 -12.29 -10.52 1.63
CA THR A 286 -10.92 -11.09 1.61
C THR A 286 -10.79 -12.14 0.50
N GLY A 287 -9.68 -12.12 -0.24
CA GLY A 287 -9.48 -12.98 -1.42
C GLY A 287 -10.31 -12.58 -2.66
N GLY A 288 -11.12 -11.51 -2.57
CA GLY A 288 -11.90 -10.98 -3.68
C GLY A 288 -11.07 -10.30 -4.78
N ARG A 289 -11.75 -9.69 -5.77
CA ARG A 289 -11.16 -9.04 -6.94
C ARG A 289 -9.92 -8.21 -6.60
N ALA A 290 -8.81 -8.47 -7.29
CA ALA A 290 -7.55 -7.77 -7.05
C ALA A 290 -7.70 -6.24 -7.21
N VAL A 291 -7.11 -5.50 -6.28
CA VAL A 291 -6.84 -4.07 -6.39
C VAL A 291 -5.32 -3.92 -6.33
N PRO A 292 -4.67 -3.39 -7.38
CA PRO A 292 -3.23 -3.18 -7.35
C PRO A 292 -2.88 -2.19 -6.23
N MET A 293 -2.20 -2.66 -5.20
CA MET A 293 -1.87 -1.90 -4.00
C MET A 293 -0.47 -2.23 -3.51
N HIS A 294 0.10 -1.33 -2.73
CA HIS A 294 1.40 -1.50 -2.11
C HIS A 294 1.47 -0.71 -0.82
N CYS A 295 2.11 -1.27 0.20
CA CYS A 295 2.31 -0.64 1.50
C CYS A 295 3.76 -0.81 1.99
N ASP A 296 4.29 0.27 2.57
CA ASP A 296 5.61 0.33 3.22
C ASP A 296 5.39 0.50 4.74
N VAL A 297 6.21 -0.13 5.59
CA VAL A 297 6.16 0.04 7.07
C VAL A 297 6.91 1.29 7.45
N VAL A 298 6.31 2.22 8.20
CA VAL A 298 6.99 3.41 8.73
C VAL A 298 8.01 2.99 9.78
N THR A 299 9.27 3.34 9.60
CA THR A 299 10.39 2.88 10.44
C THR A 299 11.02 3.98 11.30
N ALA A 300 10.96 5.23 10.85
CA ALA A 300 11.39 6.41 11.61
C ALA A 300 10.52 7.62 11.24
N VAL A 301 10.36 8.56 12.17
CA VAL A 301 9.63 9.82 11.96
C VAL A 301 10.42 10.95 12.66
N ASP A 302 10.53 12.09 12.00
CA ASP A 302 11.15 13.33 12.51
C ASP A 302 10.41 14.57 11.99
N ASP A 303 10.84 15.76 12.42
CA ASP A 303 10.18 17.04 12.12
C ASP A 303 10.04 17.36 10.61
N SER A 304 10.83 16.72 9.75
CA SER A 304 10.84 16.97 8.30
C SER A 304 10.12 15.89 7.47
N GLY A 305 9.78 14.76 8.07
CA GLY A 305 9.23 13.62 7.34
C GLY A 305 9.41 12.29 8.06
N PHE A 306 9.38 11.22 7.27
CA PHE A 306 9.47 9.85 7.79
C PHE A 306 10.12 8.91 6.79
N ASP A 307 10.69 7.83 7.32
CA ASP A 307 11.26 6.73 6.56
C ASP A 307 10.25 5.58 6.55
N ALA A 308 10.04 4.96 5.40
CA ALA A 308 9.21 3.75 5.27
C ALA A 308 9.97 2.65 4.51
N VAL A 309 9.80 1.39 4.93
CA VAL A 309 10.46 0.22 4.34
C VAL A 309 9.44 -0.69 3.66
N GLY A 310 9.63 -0.90 2.35
CA GLY A 310 8.81 -1.77 1.50
C GLY A 310 9.59 -2.95 0.94
N GLY A 311 8.96 -4.13 0.92
CA GLY A 311 9.44 -5.31 0.20
C GLY A 311 9.04 -5.27 -1.28
N ASN A 312 9.78 -5.92 -2.17
CA ASN A 312 9.55 -5.92 -3.63
C ASN A 312 9.50 -4.51 -4.26
N VAL A 313 10.14 -3.51 -3.65
CA VAL A 313 10.38 -2.21 -4.29
C VAL A 313 11.70 -2.34 -5.03
N LEU A 314 11.69 -2.17 -6.37
CA LEU A 314 12.86 -2.44 -7.22
C LEU A 314 13.50 -3.81 -6.91
N GLN A 315 12.67 -4.85 -6.81
CA GLN A 315 13.09 -6.23 -6.54
C GLN A 315 13.95 -6.40 -5.27
N SER A 316 13.75 -5.55 -4.27
CA SER A 316 14.53 -5.51 -3.03
C SER A 316 13.68 -5.12 -1.81
N VAL A 317 14.27 -5.16 -0.61
CA VAL A 317 13.73 -4.45 0.57
C VAL A 317 14.33 -3.04 0.57
N THR A 318 13.49 -2.04 0.33
CA THR A 318 13.91 -0.65 0.08
C THR A 318 13.38 0.27 1.17
N LEU A 319 14.25 1.14 1.69
CA LEU A 319 13.84 2.30 2.47
C LEU A 319 13.53 3.47 1.54
N ARG A 320 12.44 4.18 1.82
CA ARG A 320 11.99 5.37 1.12
C ARG A 320 11.86 6.51 2.13
N ARG A 321 12.49 7.64 1.83
CA ARG A 321 12.22 8.90 2.55
C ARG A 321 10.99 9.58 1.98
N LEU A 322 10.10 10.06 2.84
CA LEU A 322 8.92 10.86 2.49
C LEU A 322 8.92 12.16 3.31
N ALA A 323 8.70 13.30 2.65
CA ALA A 323 8.62 14.61 3.28
C ALA A 323 7.24 14.88 3.89
N PHE A 324 7.22 15.67 4.96
CA PHE A 324 6.03 16.40 5.36
C PHE A 324 5.92 17.75 4.66
N ALA A 325 4.70 18.26 4.51
CA ALA A 325 4.47 19.63 4.06
C ALA A 325 5.06 20.63 5.06
N PRO A 326 5.71 21.74 4.61
CA PRO A 326 6.45 22.65 5.49
C PRO A 326 5.65 23.14 6.71
N GLY A 327 6.23 22.95 7.91
CA GLY A 327 5.59 23.35 9.17
C GLY A 327 4.44 22.46 9.63
N THR A 328 4.29 21.26 9.08
CA THR A 328 3.26 20.28 9.44
C THR A 328 3.87 18.87 9.61
N HIS A 329 3.11 17.94 10.18
CA HIS A 329 3.42 16.50 10.16
C HIS A 329 2.47 15.72 9.22
N ARG A 330 2.08 16.33 8.10
CA ARG A 330 1.23 15.72 7.06
C ARG A 330 2.04 15.47 5.81
N LEU A 331 1.75 14.37 5.09
CA LEU A 331 2.43 14.04 3.84
C LEU A 331 2.42 15.23 2.86
N ASP A 332 3.56 15.54 2.26
CA ASP A 332 3.69 16.63 1.30
C ASP A 332 2.74 16.41 0.08
N PRO A 333 1.82 17.35 -0.25
CA PRO A 333 0.89 17.20 -1.35
C PRO A 333 1.52 16.93 -2.73
N SER A 334 2.80 17.27 -2.94
CA SER A 334 3.53 16.95 -4.17
C SER A 334 3.69 15.45 -4.44
N TYR A 335 3.51 14.58 -3.44
CA TYR A 335 3.41 13.13 -3.68
C TYR A 335 2.07 12.72 -4.32
N LEU A 336 1.03 13.57 -4.26
CA LEU A 336 -0.34 13.29 -4.69
C LEU A 336 -0.75 14.00 -6.00
N MET A 337 0.00 15.03 -6.41
CA MET A 337 -0.31 15.80 -7.62
C MET A 337 -0.04 14.98 -8.89
N ALA A 338 -0.72 15.29 -10.00
CA ALA A 338 -0.40 14.70 -11.30
C ALA A 338 1.02 15.05 -11.76
N GLU A 339 1.58 14.25 -12.69
CA GLU A 339 2.97 14.34 -13.17
C GLU A 339 3.44 15.78 -13.44
N CYS A 340 4.63 16.12 -12.95
CA CYS A 340 5.22 17.44 -13.13
C CYS A 340 5.51 17.73 -14.60
N THR A 341 4.63 18.52 -15.22
CA THR A 341 4.85 19.03 -16.57
C THR A 341 5.90 20.14 -16.55
N SER A 342 7.04 19.88 -17.20
CA SER A 342 8.17 20.81 -17.29
C SER A 342 7.75 22.14 -17.92
N GLY A 343 7.85 23.23 -17.16
CA GLY A 343 7.53 24.60 -17.63
C GLY A 343 6.60 25.39 -16.70
N VAL A 344 5.92 24.72 -15.75
CA VAL A 344 5.16 25.39 -14.69
C VAL A 344 5.99 25.42 -13.39
N GLY A 345 5.94 26.53 -12.67
CA GLY A 345 6.82 26.76 -11.51
C GLY A 345 6.60 25.80 -10.33
N ALA A 346 7.68 25.52 -9.60
CA ALA A 346 7.70 24.84 -8.30
C ALA A 346 7.07 23.43 -8.20
N CYS A 347 6.99 22.69 -9.31
CA CYS A 347 6.65 21.26 -9.24
C CYS A 347 7.88 20.42 -8.87
N ILE A 348 7.77 19.59 -7.84
CA ILE A 348 8.84 18.68 -7.38
C ILE A 348 8.61 17.32 -8.03
N ASP A 349 9.51 16.88 -8.90
CA ASP A 349 9.50 15.51 -9.41
C ASP A 349 9.81 14.55 -8.25
N ARG A 350 8.82 13.72 -7.89
CA ARG A 350 8.93 12.70 -6.84
C ARG A 350 9.34 11.34 -7.39
N HIS A 351 9.71 11.23 -8.67
CA HIS A 351 10.27 10.07 -9.33
C HIS A 351 9.60 8.75 -8.89
N MET A 352 10.34 7.85 -8.21
CA MET A 352 9.83 6.54 -7.79
C MET A 352 8.97 6.58 -6.51
N SER A 353 8.86 7.74 -5.87
CA SER A 353 7.97 8.03 -4.74
C SER A 353 6.70 8.77 -5.16
N HIS A 354 6.58 9.17 -6.43
CA HIS A 354 5.33 9.63 -7.03
C HIS A 354 4.36 8.44 -7.13
N GLN A 355 3.45 8.32 -6.17
CA GLN A 355 2.42 7.28 -6.09
C GLN A 355 1.21 7.90 -5.35
N PRO A 356 -0.02 7.47 -5.63
CA PRO A 356 -1.20 8.00 -4.94
C PRO A 356 -1.33 7.39 -3.54
N TRP A 357 -0.55 7.93 -2.59
CA TRP A 357 -0.58 7.57 -1.19
C TRP A 357 -1.87 8.08 -0.55
N SER A 358 -2.86 7.20 -0.37
CA SER A 358 -4.21 7.57 0.05
C SER A 358 -4.64 6.92 1.37
N LEU A 359 -3.82 6.01 1.92
CA LEU A 359 -4.21 5.17 3.05
C LEU A 359 -3.06 4.97 4.04
N LEU A 360 -3.36 5.10 5.32
CA LEU A 360 -2.51 4.74 6.45
C LEU A 360 -3.20 3.62 7.23
N LEU A 361 -2.59 2.45 7.38
CA LEU A 361 -3.06 1.44 8.32
C LEU A 361 -2.38 1.69 9.67
N GLN A 362 -3.11 2.36 10.55
CA GLN A 362 -2.62 2.83 11.84
C GLN A 362 -2.81 1.76 12.92
N TRP A 363 -1.77 1.49 13.72
CA TRP A 363 -1.87 0.64 14.91
C TRP A 363 -2.80 1.26 15.95
N ARG A 364 -3.74 0.45 16.44
CA ARG A 364 -4.82 0.88 17.33
C ARG A 364 -4.41 0.96 18.80
#